data_AF-A0A2U3X4M9-F1
#
_entry.id   AF-A0A2U3X4M9-F1
#
_cell.length_a   1.000
_cell.length_b   1.000
_cell.length_c   1.000
_cell.angle_alpha   90.00
_cell.angle_beta   90.00
_cell.angle_gamma   90.00
#
_symmetry.space_group_name_H-M   'P 1'
#
loop_
_entity.id
_entity.type
_entity.pdbx_description
1 polymer ?
#
loop_
_entity_poly.entity_id
_entity_poly.type
_entity_poly.pdbx_seq_one_letter_code
_entity_poly.pdbx_strand_id
1 'polypeptide(L)'
;MASQAQKPLCEACRFAVNYVASYELHVSDAYFTMPCYYDEKSDAPVYVPFFQDQAEAKRAHAKQFIKYLKERQSKICLLVTKRPDTEYWGTDLKAIVIALEMEKELHKHLQELKSLASKNYETDLLEFLKKFLGKQKRNIKYLEYQHSYQKELERLAVEEGTSEEPTEASGRGLTSEGNIASPPL
;
A
#
# COMPACT_ATOMS: atom_id res chain seq x y z
N MET A 1 27.11 34.59 -15.77
CA MET A 1 26.15 33.56 -16.22
C MET A 1 24.80 33.92 -15.63
N ALA A 2 23.95 34.62 -16.38
CA ALA A 2 22.60 34.95 -15.89
C ALA A 2 21.83 33.63 -15.73
N SER A 3 21.40 33.33 -14.50
CA SER A 3 20.44 32.25 -14.25
C SER A 3 19.21 32.56 -15.12
N GLN A 4 18.96 31.75 -16.15
CA GLN A 4 17.66 31.75 -16.82
C GLN A 4 16.64 31.47 -15.73
N ALA A 5 15.93 32.50 -15.29
CA ALA A 5 14.85 32.36 -14.34
C ALA A 5 13.85 31.37 -14.95
N GLN A 6 13.75 30.17 -14.38
CA GLN A 6 12.85 29.15 -14.91
C GLN A 6 11.41 29.68 -14.86
N LYS A 7 10.72 29.63 -16.00
CA LYS A 7 9.35 30.11 -16.15
C LYS A 7 8.38 29.28 -15.28
N PRO A 8 7.35 29.91 -14.68
CA PRO A 8 6.23 29.19 -14.06
C PRO A 8 5.67 28.08 -14.94
N LEU A 9 5.34 26.95 -14.32
CA LEU A 9 4.62 25.86 -14.97
C LEU A 9 3.27 26.37 -15.48
N CYS A 10 2.80 25.82 -16.61
CA CYS A 10 1.41 26.03 -17.00
C CYS A 10 0.45 25.55 -15.89
N GLU A 11 -0.76 26.10 -15.86
CA GLU A 11 -1.70 25.86 -14.76
C GLU A 11 -1.99 24.37 -14.53
N ALA A 12 -2.24 23.62 -15.61
CA ALA A 12 -2.51 22.19 -15.54
C ALA A 12 -1.33 21.40 -14.95
N CYS A 13 -0.10 21.68 -15.40
CA CYS A 13 1.10 21.02 -14.85
C CYS A 13 1.34 21.42 -13.40
N ARG A 14 1.19 22.70 -13.05
CA ARG A 14 1.32 23.20 -11.68
C ARG A 14 0.34 22.50 -10.74
N PHE A 15 -0.92 22.37 -11.15
CA PHE A 15 -1.94 21.68 -10.37
C PHE A 15 -1.57 20.21 -10.17
N ALA A 16 -1.23 19.49 -11.24
CA ALA A 16 -0.88 18.08 -11.18
C ALA A 16 0.39 17.82 -10.35
N VAL A 17 1.41 18.70 -10.40
CA VAL A 17 2.60 18.60 -9.53
C VAL A 17 2.24 18.76 -8.05
N ASN A 18 1.39 19.75 -7.71
CA ASN A 18 0.92 19.92 -6.33
C ASN A 18 0.10 18.70 -5.86
N TYR A 19 -0.73 18.15 -6.74
CA TYR A 19 -1.50 16.94 -6.45
C TYR A 19 -0.58 15.75 -6.16
N VAL A 20 0.38 15.46 -7.04
CA VAL A 20 1.35 14.38 -6.83
C VAL A 20 2.14 14.58 -5.53
N ALA A 21 2.59 15.80 -5.23
CA ALA A 21 3.27 16.09 -3.97
C ALA A 21 2.41 15.79 -2.74
N SER A 22 1.12 16.11 -2.81
CA SER A 22 0.15 15.84 -1.74
C SER A 22 -0.14 14.34 -1.60
N TYR A 23 -0.23 13.63 -2.72
CA TYR A 23 -0.45 12.20 -2.74
C TYR A 23 0.77 11.41 -2.24
N GLU A 24 1.99 11.85 -2.55
CA GLU A 24 3.22 11.28 -1.98
C GLU A 24 3.25 11.43 -0.44
N LEU A 25 2.75 12.54 0.11
CA LEU A 25 2.59 12.69 1.57
C LEU A 25 1.52 11.78 2.14
N HIS A 26 0.40 11.59 1.43
CA HIS A 26 -0.65 10.66 1.82
C HIS A 26 -0.12 9.22 1.91
N VAL A 27 0.57 8.74 0.87
CA VAL A 27 1.18 7.41 0.84
C VAL A 27 2.27 7.27 1.92
N SER A 28 3.04 8.33 2.16
CA SER A 28 4.03 8.38 3.25
C SER A 28 3.40 8.17 4.63
N ASP A 29 2.28 8.85 4.91
CA ASP A 29 1.57 8.75 6.19
C ASP A 29 0.94 7.36 6.36
N ALA A 30 0.33 6.81 5.30
CA ALA A 30 -0.19 5.45 5.31
C ALA A 30 0.92 4.43 5.64
N TYR A 31 2.03 4.46 4.90
CA TYR A 31 3.17 3.58 5.14
C TYR A 31 3.85 3.77 6.48
N PHE A 32 3.80 4.98 7.07
CA PHE A 32 4.33 5.22 8.40
C PHE A 32 3.53 4.47 9.47
N THR A 33 2.21 4.32 9.28
CA THR A 33 1.32 3.70 10.26
C THR A 33 1.06 2.21 10.02
N MET A 34 1.28 1.69 8.81
CA MET A 34 1.14 0.25 8.51
C MET A 34 1.99 -0.66 9.41
N PRO A 35 3.28 -0.35 9.70
CA PRO A 35 4.10 -1.15 10.61
C PRO A 35 3.59 -1.20 12.05
N CYS A 36 2.86 -0.17 12.51
CA CYS A 36 2.34 -0.09 13.88
C CYS A 36 1.29 -1.17 14.18
N TYR A 37 0.82 -1.88 13.15
CA TYR A 37 -0.09 -3.01 13.29
C TYR A 37 0.61 -4.30 13.76
N TYR A 38 1.92 -4.41 13.56
CA TYR A 38 2.68 -5.61 13.93
C TYR A 38 3.30 -5.41 15.31
N ASP A 39 3.06 -6.35 16.23
CA ASP A 39 3.66 -6.34 17.57
C ASP A 39 5.15 -6.72 17.47
N GLU A 40 6.01 -6.11 18.29
CA GLU A 40 7.46 -6.37 18.35
C GLU A 40 7.78 -7.84 18.69
N LYS A 41 6.80 -8.57 19.23
CA LYS A 41 6.90 -9.99 19.61
C LYS A 41 6.22 -10.96 18.63
N SER A 42 5.65 -10.45 17.54
CA SER A 42 4.96 -11.27 16.52
C SER A 42 5.87 -11.63 15.35
N ASP A 43 5.56 -12.73 14.65
CA ASP A 43 6.16 -13.10 13.37
C ASP A 43 5.73 -12.12 12.26
N ALA A 44 6.23 -10.88 12.37
CA ALA A 44 5.91 -9.82 11.43
C ALA A 44 6.34 -10.23 10.00
N PRO A 45 5.52 -9.97 8.98
CA PRO A 45 5.86 -10.33 7.62
C PRO A 45 7.15 -9.67 7.13
N VAL A 46 7.88 -10.37 6.27
CA VAL A 46 9.20 -9.92 5.74
C VAL A 46 9.14 -8.58 4.98
N TYR A 47 7.95 -8.13 4.57
CA TYR A 47 7.73 -6.87 3.87
C TYR A 47 7.44 -5.67 4.81
N VAL A 48 7.36 -5.85 6.13
CA VAL A 48 7.15 -4.73 7.06
C VAL A 48 8.25 -3.65 6.96
N PRO A 49 9.56 -3.99 6.87
CA PRO A 49 10.61 -2.99 6.65
C PRO A 49 10.43 -2.18 5.36
N PHE A 50 9.83 -2.79 4.31
CA PHE A 50 9.54 -2.07 3.08
C PHE A 50 8.58 -0.90 3.32
N PHE A 51 7.57 -1.04 4.19
CA PHE A 51 6.68 0.08 4.51
C PHE A 51 7.41 1.22 5.22
N GLN A 52 8.29 0.90 6.19
CA GLN A 52 9.09 1.91 6.88
C GLN A 52 9.98 2.70 5.91
N ASP A 53 10.71 1.99 5.06
CA ASP A 53 11.58 2.61 4.04
C ASP A 53 10.77 3.44 3.04
N GLN A 54 9.61 2.95 2.61
CA GLN A 54 8.74 3.70 1.70
C GLN A 54 8.14 4.94 2.39
N ALA A 55 7.79 4.88 3.67
CA ALA A 55 7.29 6.05 4.38
C ALA A 55 8.27 7.24 4.28
N GLU A 56 9.56 6.99 4.48
CA GLU A 56 10.61 7.99 4.34
C GLU A 56 10.85 8.41 2.89
N ALA A 57 10.93 7.45 1.97
CA ALA A 57 11.17 7.70 0.56
C ALA A 57 10.07 8.60 -0.06
N LYS A 58 8.80 8.32 0.25
CA LYS A 58 7.64 9.08 -0.24
C LYS A 58 7.63 10.49 0.33
N ARG A 59 7.96 10.66 1.62
CA ARG A 59 8.16 11.99 2.23
C ARG A 59 9.26 12.78 1.53
N ALA A 60 10.37 12.13 1.20
CA ALA A 60 11.47 12.75 0.46
C ALA A 60 11.07 13.08 -0.99
N HIS A 61 10.23 12.28 -1.65
CA HIS A 61 9.70 12.57 -2.97
C HIS A 61 8.79 13.79 -2.96
N ALA A 62 7.84 13.87 -2.02
CA ALA A 62 6.99 15.05 -1.85
C ALA A 62 7.81 16.34 -1.72
N LYS A 63 8.86 16.33 -0.88
CA LYS A 63 9.80 17.45 -0.74
C LYS A 63 10.47 17.83 -2.07
N GLN A 64 10.83 16.85 -2.90
CA GLN A 64 11.42 17.10 -4.21
C GLN A 64 10.42 17.76 -5.18
N PHE A 65 9.15 17.33 -5.20
CA PHE A 65 8.11 17.98 -6.01
C PHE A 65 7.84 19.41 -5.55
N ILE A 66 7.78 19.65 -4.24
CA ILE A 66 7.62 21.00 -3.66
C ILE A 66 8.82 21.88 -4.02
N LYS A 67 10.04 21.34 -3.93
CA LYS A 67 11.25 22.05 -4.34
C LYS A 67 11.20 22.41 -5.82
N TYR A 68 10.78 21.47 -6.67
CA TYR A 68 10.63 21.71 -8.11
C TYR A 68 9.63 22.84 -8.40
N LEU A 69 8.47 22.87 -7.70
CA LEU A 69 7.53 24.00 -7.80
C LEU A 69 8.18 25.34 -7.44
N LYS A 70 8.98 25.37 -6.35
CA LYS A 70 9.69 26.57 -5.91
C LYS A 70 10.74 27.02 -6.94
N GLU A 71 11.52 26.09 -7.49
CA GLU A 71 12.53 26.35 -8.54
C GLU A 71 11.87 26.91 -9.81
N ARG A 72 10.69 26.41 -10.16
CA ARG A 72 9.84 26.92 -11.24
C ARG A 72 9.04 28.17 -10.85
N GLN A 73 9.26 28.79 -9.70
CA GLN A 73 8.52 29.96 -9.21
C GLN A 73 6.99 29.79 -9.28
N SER A 74 6.52 28.55 -9.09
CA SER A 74 5.11 28.16 -9.23
C SER A 74 4.44 28.12 -7.86
N LYS A 75 3.17 28.53 -7.79
CA LYS A 75 2.39 28.51 -6.54
C LYS A 75 2.30 27.09 -5.97
N ILE A 76 2.63 26.98 -4.69
CA ILE A 76 2.51 25.75 -3.89
C ILE A 76 1.14 25.79 -3.20
N CYS A 77 0.36 24.74 -3.38
CA CYS A 77 -0.98 24.55 -2.85
C CYS A 77 -1.19 23.05 -2.64
N LEU A 78 -0.68 22.53 -1.52
CA LEU A 78 -0.84 21.12 -1.17
C LEU A 78 -2.29 20.89 -0.74
N LEU A 79 -2.93 19.91 -1.38
CA LEU A 79 -4.29 19.53 -1.04
C LEU A 79 -4.28 18.73 0.26
N VAL A 80 -5.24 19.00 1.13
CA VAL A 80 -5.44 18.19 2.33
C VAL A 80 -5.99 16.84 1.89
N THR A 81 -5.17 15.80 2.03
CA THR A 81 -5.59 14.42 1.90
C THR A 81 -5.93 13.91 3.30
N LYS A 82 -7.15 13.37 3.47
CA LYS A 82 -7.48 12.66 4.69
C LYS A 82 -6.55 11.46 4.81
N ARG A 83 -6.09 11.19 6.03
CA ARG A 83 -5.49 9.90 6.36
C ARG A 83 -6.54 8.81 6.04
N PRO A 84 -6.13 7.64 5.53
CA PRO A 84 -7.03 6.49 5.49
C PRO A 84 -7.55 6.23 6.91
N ASP A 85 -8.87 6.26 7.12
CA ASP A 85 -9.50 5.84 8.38
C ASP A 85 -9.38 4.32 8.50
N THR A 86 -8.17 3.86 8.78
CA THR A 86 -7.88 2.45 9.06
C THR A 86 -7.36 2.37 10.49
N GLU A 87 -8.31 2.32 11.42
CA GLU A 87 -8.07 1.90 12.80
C GLU A 87 -7.49 0.47 12.86
N TYR A 88 -7.66 -0.29 11.77
CA TYR A 88 -7.13 -1.63 11.53
C TYR A 88 -6.74 -1.80 10.05
N TRP A 89 -5.45 -2.05 9.77
CA TRP A 89 -4.96 -2.28 8.40
C TRP A 89 -5.39 -3.64 7.81
N GLY A 90 -5.96 -4.52 8.64
CA GLY A 90 -6.50 -5.80 8.19
C GLY A 90 -5.62 -6.99 8.50
N THR A 91 -5.77 -8.01 7.67
CA THR A 91 -4.81 -9.11 7.55
C THR A 91 -3.59 -8.66 6.72
N ASP A 92 -2.51 -9.44 6.78
CA ASP A 92 -1.33 -9.29 5.93
C ASP A 92 -1.68 -9.08 4.46
N LEU A 93 -2.56 -9.93 3.91
CA LEU A 93 -2.99 -9.81 2.52
C LEU A 93 -3.71 -8.48 2.26
N LYS A 94 -4.58 -8.05 3.18
CA LYS A 94 -5.32 -6.79 3.04
C LYS A 94 -4.38 -5.59 3.08
N ALA A 95 -3.36 -5.60 3.94
CA ALA A 95 -2.35 -4.54 4.01
C ALA A 95 -1.59 -4.39 2.67
N ILE A 96 -1.18 -5.51 2.06
CA ILE A 96 -0.51 -5.47 0.74
C ILE A 96 -1.45 -4.98 -0.36
N VAL A 97 -2.72 -5.40 -0.37
CA VAL A 97 -3.71 -4.94 -1.36
C VAL A 97 -3.87 -3.42 -1.29
N ILE A 98 -4.04 -2.86 -0.08
CA ILE A 98 -4.18 -1.42 0.10
C ILE A 98 -2.91 -0.68 -0.34
N ALA A 99 -1.72 -1.19 0.04
CA ALA A 99 -0.45 -0.64 -0.40
C ALA A 99 -0.33 -0.64 -1.94
N LEU A 100 -0.74 -1.72 -2.59
CA LEU A 100 -0.70 -1.88 -4.04
C LEU A 100 -1.66 -0.93 -4.76
N GLU A 101 -2.87 -0.73 -4.23
CA GLU A 101 -3.83 0.24 -4.76
C GLU A 101 -3.29 1.66 -4.68
N MET A 102 -2.76 2.06 -3.51
CA MET A 102 -2.15 3.38 -3.33
C MET A 102 -1.00 3.62 -4.32
N GLU A 103 -0.13 2.63 -4.53
CA GLU A 103 1.00 2.75 -5.46
C GLU A 103 0.55 2.80 -6.93
N LYS A 104 -0.51 2.07 -7.30
CA LYS A 104 -1.12 2.12 -8.63
C LYS A 104 -1.78 3.47 -8.89
N GLU A 105 -2.47 4.03 -7.92
CA GLU A 105 -3.08 5.37 -8.01
C GLU A 105 -2.01 6.46 -8.15
N LEU A 106 -0.95 6.44 -7.31
CA LEU A 106 0.19 7.34 -7.47
C LEU A 106 0.85 7.19 -8.85
N HIS A 107 0.98 5.96 -9.36
CA HIS A 107 1.52 5.73 -10.70
C HIS A 107 0.64 6.35 -11.79
N LYS A 108 -0.69 6.22 -11.68
CA LYS A 108 -1.64 6.85 -12.60
C LYS A 108 -1.46 8.37 -12.60
N HIS A 109 -1.39 9.01 -11.45
CA HIS A 109 -1.18 10.47 -11.36
C HIS A 109 0.15 10.91 -11.96
N LEU A 110 1.21 10.12 -11.80
CA LEU A 110 2.50 10.40 -12.44
C LEU A 110 2.44 10.26 -13.97
N GLN A 111 1.68 9.30 -14.50
CA GLN A 111 1.47 9.15 -15.95
C GLN A 111 0.62 10.28 -16.53
N GLU A 112 -0.42 10.70 -15.80
CA GLU A 112 -1.23 11.88 -16.15
C GLU A 112 -0.37 13.14 -16.18
N LEU A 113 0.44 13.37 -15.14
CA LEU A 113 1.38 14.48 -15.07
C LEU A 113 2.41 14.44 -16.22
N LYS A 114 2.97 13.26 -16.53
CA LYS A 114 3.86 13.08 -17.68
C LYS A 114 3.16 13.44 -18.99
N SER A 115 1.91 13.01 -19.16
CA SER A 115 1.12 13.29 -20.36
C SER A 115 0.83 14.78 -20.50
N LEU A 116 0.48 15.46 -19.39
CA LEU A 116 0.30 16.91 -19.36
C LEU A 116 1.60 17.64 -19.70
N ALA A 117 2.72 17.24 -19.10
CA ALA A 117 4.02 17.82 -19.38
C ALA A 117 4.39 17.70 -20.87
N SER A 118 4.16 16.53 -21.46
CA SER A 118 4.40 16.29 -22.88
C SER A 118 3.52 17.16 -23.79
N LYS A 119 2.23 17.29 -23.47
CA LYS A 119 1.28 18.13 -24.24
C LYS A 119 1.62 19.63 -24.16
N ASN A 120 2.21 20.07 -23.06
CA ASN A 120 2.57 21.47 -22.83
C ASN A 120 4.05 21.77 -23.12
N TYR A 121 4.79 20.81 -23.72
CA TYR A 121 6.21 20.96 -24.06
C TYR A 121 7.11 21.29 -22.85
N GLU A 122 6.75 20.80 -21.66
CA GLU A 122 7.50 20.98 -20.40
C GLU A 122 8.64 19.95 -20.31
N THR A 123 9.70 20.15 -21.09
CA THR A 123 10.84 19.21 -21.20
C THR A 123 11.54 18.94 -19.87
N ASP A 124 11.75 19.98 -19.06
CA ASP A 124 12.43 19.85 -17.76
C ASP A 124 11.60 19.04 -16.77
N LEU A 125 10.26 19.18 -16.84
CA LEU A 125 9.35 18.38 -16.03
C LEU A 125 9.36 16.92 -16.47
N LEU A 126 9.39 16.65 -17.77
CA LEU A 126 9.53 15.29 -18.28
C LEU A 126 10.83 14.62 -17.79
N GLU A 127 11.95 15.34 -17.81
CA GLU A 127 13.22 14.84 -17.29
C GLU A 127 13.14 14.55 -15.79
N PHE A 128 12.60 15.50 -15.03
CA PHE A 128 12.41 15.38 -13.59
C PHE A 128 11.57 14.15 -13.21
N LEU A 129 10.54 13.81 -13.99
CA LEU A 129 9.63 12.69 -13.72
C LEU A 129 10.25 11.30 -13.93
N LYS A 130 11.29 11.16 -14.76
CA LYS A 130 11.84 9.84 -15.14
C LYS A 130 12.21 8.98 -13.94
N LYS A 131 12.87 9.57 -12.93
CA LYS A 131 13.30 8.85 -11.73
C LYS A 131 12.13 8.31 -10.91
N PHE A 132 11.03 9.07 -10.81
CA PHE A 132 9.86 8.66 -10.03
C PHE A 132 9.10 7.55 -10.74
N LEU A 133 8.90 7.67 -12.05
CA LEU A 133 8.25 6.62 -12.86
C LEU A 133 9.02 5.29 -12.80
N GLY A 134 10.35 5.33 -12.81
CA GLY A 134 11.19 4.15 -12.64
C GLY A 134 11.05 3.51 -11.25
N LYS A 135 11.02 4.32 -10.19
CA LYS A 135 10.79 3.85 -8.82
C LYS A 135 9.40 3.23 -8.65
N GLN A 136 8.35 3.90 -9.12
CA GLN A 136 6.97 3.39 -9.03
C GLN A 136 6.81 2.00 -9.66
N LYS A 137 7.42 1.77 -10.84
CA LYS A 137 7.38 0.45 -11.49
C LYS A 137 8.02 -0.63 -10.63
N ARG A 138 9.08 -0.31 -9.87
CA ARG A 138 9.73 -1.26 -8.96
C ARG A 138 8.87 -1.53 -7.72
N ASN A 139 8.31 -0.48 -7.11
CA ASN A 139 7.44 -0.61 -5.94
C ASN A 139 6.21 -1.48 -6.25
N ILE A 140 5.52 -1.20 -7.37
CA ILE A 140 4.34 -1.97 -7.80
C ILE A 140 4.71 -3.44 -7.99
N LYS A 141 5.79 -3.74 -8.72
CA LYS A 141 6.24 -5.12 -8.94
C LYS A 141 6.58 -5.85 -7.64
N TYR A 142 7.23 -5.16 -6.69
CA TYR A 142 7.54 -5.73 -5.39
C TYR A 142 6.26 -6.09 -4.63
N LEU A 143 5.28 -5.20 -4.56
CA LEU A 143 4.01 -5.45 -3.89
C LEU A 143 3.17 -6.54 -4.59
N GLU A 144 3.20 -6.61 -5.92
CA GLU A 144 2.55 -7.69 -6.68
C GLU A 144 3.16 -9.05 -6.36
N TYR A 145 4.48 -9.11 -6.21
CA TYR A 145 5.18 -10.31 -5.76
C TYR A 145 4.79 -10.70 -4.33
N GLN A 146 4.85 -9.75 -3.38
CA GLN A 146 4.46 -10.01 -1.99
C GLN A 146 2.99 -10.45 -1.88
N HIS A 147 2.09 -9.84 -2.64
CA HIS A 147 0.68 -10.23 -2.68
C HIS A 147 0.49 -11.67 -3.17
N SER A 148 1.22 -12.06 -4.22
CA SER A 148 1.17 -13.42 -4.75
C SER A 148 1.73 -14.44 -3.76
N TYR A 149 2.83 -14.08 -3.09
CA TYR A 149 3.45 -14.92 -2.06
C TYR A 149 2.54 -15.10 -0.84
N GLN A 150 1.92 -14.02 -0.34
CA GLN A 150 1.00 -14.10 0.80
C GLN A 150 -0.23 -14.95 0.49
N LYS A 151 -0.78 -14.86 -0.74
CA LYS A 151 -1.89 -15.72 -1.17
C LYS A 151 -1.53 -17.20 -1.18
N GLU A 152 -0.30 -17.53 -1.56
CA GLU A 152 0.20 -18.90 -1.55
C GLU A 152 0.31 -19.43 -0.11
N LEU A 153 0.84 -18.62 0.81
CA LEU A 153 0.93 -18.96 2.24
C LEU A 153 -0.46 -19.20 2.84
N GLU A 154 -1.43 -18.33 2.57
CA GLU A 154 -2.81 -18.52 3.04
C GLU A 154 -3.44 -19.80 2.47
N ARG A 155 -3.15 -20.17 1.22
CA ARG A 155 -3.66 -21.41 0.61
C ARG A 155 -3.08 -22.65 1.30
N LEU A 156 -1.76 -22.69 1.49
CA LEU A 156 -1.09 -23.82 2.13
C LEU A 156 -1.55 -24.02 3.58
N ALA A 157 -1.74 -22.94 4.34
CA ALA A 157 -2.24 -23.02 5.71
C ALA A 157 -3.67 -23.62 5.79
N VAL A 158 -4.52 -23.35 4.80
CA VAL A 158 -5.87 -23.93 4.71
C VAL A 158 -5.81 -25.43 4.38
N GLU A 159 -4.90 -25.84 3.48
CA GLU A 159 -4.69 -27.24 3.10
C GLU A 159 -4.13 -28.08 4.27
N GLU A 160 -3.22 -27.53 5.07
CA GLU A 160 -2.68 -28.21 6.26
C GLU A 160 -3.74 -28.34 7.37
N GLY A 161 -4.51 -27.27 7.63
CA GLY A 161 -5.57 -27.26 8.65
C GLY A 161 -6.80 -28.10 8.35
N THR A 162 -6.99 -28.55 7.10
CA THR A 162 -8.09 -29.48 6.71
C THR A 162 -7.68 -30.96 6.76
N SER A 163 -6.41 -31.28 7.01
CA SER A 163 -5.93 -32.67 7.08
C SER A 163 -5.95 -33.29 8.50
N GLU A 164 -6.20 -32.49 9.53
CA GLU A 164 -6.27 -32.90 10.94
C GLU A 164 -7.73 -32.95 11.47
N GLU A 165 -8.57 -33.86 10.99
CA GLU A 165 -9.77 -34.29 11.75
C GLU A 165 -9.51 -35.64 12.45
N PRO A 166 -9.88 -35.82 13.73
CA PRO A 166 -9.46 -36.99 14.52
C PRO A 166 -10.23 -38.26 14.12
N THR A 167 -9.50 -39.37 14.02
CA THR A 167 -10.09 -40.71 14.00
C THR A 167 -10.66 -41.04 15.38
N GLU A 168 -11.96 -40.83 15.58
CA GLU A 168 -12.68 -41.40 16.73
C GLU A 168 -12.78 -42.91 16.57
N ALA A 169 -11.87 -43.63 17.23
CA ALA A 169 -12.10 -45.00 17.65
C ALA A 169 -12.99 -44.97 18.91
N SER A 170 -14.24 -45.42 18.80
CA SER A 170 -15.07 -45.68 19.97
C SER A 170 -15.81 -47.02 19.80
N GLY A 171 -15.30 -48.02 20.52
CA GLY A 171 -15.79 -49.39 20.52
C GLY A 171 -17.18 -49.50 21.14
N ARG A 172 -18.09 -50.20 20.44
CA ARG A 172 -19.38 -50.61 20.99
C ARG A 172 -19.22 -51.83 21.88
N GLY A 173 -19.22 -51.59 23.19
CA GLY A 173 -19.58 -52.58 24.21
C GLY A 173 -21.10 -52.73 24.33
N LEU A 174 -21.55 -53.98 24.26
CA LEU A 174 -22.65 -54.63 25.01
C LEU A 174 -23.94 -53.82 25.29
N THR A 175 -25.04 -54.20 24.61
CA THR A 175 -26.41 -53.81 24.96
C THR A 175 -26.95 -54.65 26.12
N SER A 176 -27.38 -53.95 27.17
CA SER A 176 -28.13 -54.44 28.34
C SER A 176 -29.59 -54.71 27.98
N GLU A 177 -30.11 -55.88 28.38
CA GLU A 177 -31.55 -56.07 28.65
C GLU A 177 -31.91 -55.42 30.00
N GLY A 178 -33.13 -54.91 30.14
CA GLY A 178 -33.60 -54.35 31.41
C GLY A 178 -34.70 -53.30 31.28
N ASN A 179 -35.87 -53.72 30.82
CA ASN A 179 -37.12 -52.98 30.89
C ASN A 179 -37.57 -52.85 32.37
N ILE A 180 -38.19 -51.74 32.78
CA ILE A 180 -39.38 -51.64 33.68
C ILE A 180 -39.63 -50.18 34.11
N ALA A 181 -40.76 -49.67 33.61
CA ALA A 181 -41.80 -48.86 34.25
C ALA A 181 -41.46 -47.64 35.15
N SER A 182 -41.88 -46.46 34.68
CA SER A 182 -42.49 -45.38 35.50
C SER A 182 -43.85 -45.84 36.09
N PRO A 183 -44.56 -45.14 37.02
CA PRO A 183 -44.53 -43.69 37.37
C PRO A 183 -44.88 -43.45 38.89
N PRO A 184 -45.61 -42.38 39.34
CA PRO A 184 -45.48 -40.92 39.15
C PRO A 184 -45.37 -40.14 40.50
N LEU A 185 -44.78 -38.93 40.46
CA LEU A 185 -45.43 -37.61 40.68
C LEU A 185 -44.38 -36.49 40.57
#